data_AF-A0A1D3TN76-F1
#
_entry.id   AF-A0A1D3TN76-F1
#
_cell.length_a   1.000
_cell.length_b   1.000
_cell.length_c   1.000
_cell.angle_alpha   90.00
_cell.angle_beta   90.00
_cell.angle_gamma   90.00
#
_symmetry.space_group_name_H-M   'P 1'
#
loop_
_entity.id
_entity.type
_entity.pdbx_description
1 polymer ?
#
loop_
_entity_poly.entity_id
_entity_poly.type
_entity_poly.pdbx_seq_one_letter_code
_entity_poly.pdbx_strand_id
1 'polypeptide(L)'
;MDASQIYNVIVIAIIVVLFIVFFLTNRKAKNKKLTPLAAIAFAFVIAGIVFGENRPVGYSLLFVGVALAMADIVLRMKKSNRG
;
A
#
# COMPACT_ATOMS: atom_id res chain seq x y z
N MET A 1 22.11 16.66 -1.42
CA MET A 1 20.94 15.94 -0.89
C MET A 1 20.53 16.68 0.36
N ASP A 2 19.36 17.31 0.35
CA ASP A 2 18.85 17.98 1.55
C ASP A 2 18.49 16.95 2.61
N ALA A 3 18.65 17.31 3.89
CA ALA A 3 18.35 16.40 5.01
C ALA A 3 16.90 15.87 4.97
N SER A 4 15.97 16.67 4.43
CA SER A 4 14.57 16.29 4.19
C SER A 4 14.41 15.19 3.14
N GLN A 5 15.23 15.20 2.09
CA GLN A 5 15.23 14.16 1.05
C GLN A 5 15.75 12.83 1.59
N ILE A 6 16.81 12.87 2.39
CA ILE A 6 17.41 11.67 3.01
C ILE A 6 16.40 11.01 3.96
N TYR A 7 15.66 11.80 4.75
CA TYR A 7 14.60 11.28 5.62
C TYR A 7 13.51 10.55 4.84
N ASN A 8 13.03 11.14 3.74
CA ASN A 8 12.01 10.50 2.90
C ASN A 8 12.50 9.17 2.31
N VAL A 9 13.75 9.13 1.81
CA VAL A 9 14.35 7.90 1.25
C VAL A 9 14.43 6.79 2.31
N ILE A 10 14.81 7.13 3.54
CA ILE A 10 14.87 6.15 4.65
C ILE A 10 13.47 5.62 4.99
N VAL A 11 12.48 6.51 5.10
CA VAL A 11 11.09 6.11 5.38
C VAL A 11 10.55 5.21 4.27
N ILE A 12 10.81 5.54 3.00
CA ILE A 12 10.42 4.70 1.85
C ILE A 12 11.09 3.32 1.93
N ALA A 13 12.40 3.28 2.21
CA ALA A 13 13.13 2.03 2.32
C ALA A 13 12.54 1.12 3.42
N ILE A 14 12.18 1.67 4.58
CA ILE A 14 11.54 0.93 5.67
C ILE A 14 10.17 0.39 5.22
N ILE A 15 9.36 1.19 4.53
CA ILE A 15 8.04 0.78 4.03
C ILE A 15 8.17 -0.35 3.00
N VAL A 16 9.13 -0.26 2.08
CA VAL A 16 9.41 -1.31 1.09
C VAL A 16 9.82 -2.62 1.78
N VAL A 17 10.68 -2.54 2.80
CA VAL A 17 11.08 -3.72 3.59
C VAL A 17 9.88 -4.34 4.31
N LEU A 18 9.06 -3.52 4.98
CA LEU A 18 7.84 -3.99 5.65
C LEU A 18 6.86 -4.63 4.65
N PHE A 19 6.72 -4.06 3.45
CA PHE A 19 5.90 -4.62 2.39
C PHE A 19 6.39 -6.00 1.95
N ILE A 20 7.70 -6.14 1.69
CA ILE A 20 8.31 -7.42 1.30
C ILE A 20 8.11 -8.46 2.41
N VAL A 21 8.35 -8.10 3.67
CA VAL A 21 8.16 -8.99 4.82
C VAL A 21 6.70 -9.41 4.95
N PHE A 22 5.75 -8.48 4.84
CA PHE A 22 4.32 -8.76 4.92
C PHE A 22 3.85 -9.65 3.77
N PHE A 23 4.32 -9.38 2.54
CA PHE A 23 4.02 -10.16 1.35
C PHE A 23 4.55 -11.60 1.46
N LEU A 24 5.81 -11.76 1.91
CA LEU A 24 6.44 -13.07 2.11
C LEU A 24 5.77 -13.86 3.26
N THR A 25 5.38 -13.17 4.34
CA THR A 25 4.73 -13.80 5.50
C THR A 25 3.31 -14.28 5.15
N ASN A 26 2.55 -13.50 4.38
CA ASN A 26 1.20 -13.89 3.96
C ASN A 26 1.17 -15.04 2.94
N ARG A 27 2.29 -15.34 2.27
CA ARG A 27 2.36 -16.46 1.31
C ARG A 27 2.15 -17.84 1.96
N LYS A 28 2.41 -17.99 3.26
CA LYS A 28 2.25 -19.28 3.98
C LYS A 28 0.83 -19.52 4.52
N ALA A 29 -0.03 -18.50 4.56
CA ALA A 29 -1.41 -18.65 5.00
C ALA A 29 -2.27 -19.18 3.84
N LYS A 30 -2.46 -20.51 3.78
CA LYS A 30 -3.19 -21.25 2.74
C LYS A 30 -4.62 -20.77 2.41
N ASN A 31 -5.19 -19.76 3.09
CA ASN A 31 -6.57 -19.31 2.89
C ASN A 31 -6.81 -17.80 2.77
N LYS A 32 -5.77 -16.95 2.74
CA LYS A 32 -5.94 -15.50 2.53
C LYS A 32 -5.06 -15.00 1.40
N LYS A 33 -5.39 -15.39 0.17
CA LYS A 33 -4.78 -14.83 -1.04
C LYS A 33 -4.87 -13.30 -0.97
N LEU A 34 -3.77 -12.58 -1.14
CA LEU A 34 -3.79 -11.15 -1.38
C LEU A 34 -4.65 -10.89 -2.63
N THR A 35 -5.61 -9.98 -2.51
CA THR A 35 -6.48 -9.61 -3.62
C THR A 35 -5.68 -8.77 -4.61
N PRO A 36 -5.93 -8.92 -5.91
CA PRO A 36 -5.33 -8.03 -6.91
C PRO A 36 -5.57 -6.55 -6.59
N LEU A 37 -6.74 -6.23 -6.03
CA LEU A 37 -7.11 -4.89 -5.58
C LEU A 37 -6.22 -4.37 -4.45
N ALA A 38 -5.86 -5.22 -3.49
CA ALA A 38 -4.94 -4.86 -2.42
C ALA A 38 -3.51 -4.60 -2.95
N ALA A 39 -3.06 -5.36 -3.96
CA ALA A 39 -1.77 -5.12 -4.61
C ALA A 39 -1.75 -3.76 -5.35
N ILE A 40 -2.83 -3.44 -6.07
CA ILE A 40 -2.98 -2.15 -6.77
C ILE A 40 -3.05 -0.99 -5.77
N ALA A 41 -3.83 -1.13 -4.70
CA ALA A 41 -3.91 -0.16 -3.62
C ALA A 41 -2.52 0.15 -3.03
N PHE A 42 -1.73 -0.89 -2.76
CA PHE A 42 -0.36 -0.74 -2.27
C PHE A 42 0.54 -0.04 -3.28
N ALA A 43 0.45 -0.35 -4.58
CA ALA A 43 1.22 0.33 -5.60
C ALA A 43 0.93 1.83 -5.65
N PHE A 44 -0.34 2.23 -5.48
CA PHE A 44 -0.74 3.64 -5.39
C PHE A 44 -0.21 4.33 -4.13
N VAL A 45 -0.23 3.65 -2.98
CA VAL A 45 0.35 4.17 -1.72
C VAL A 45 1.85 4.39 -1.89
N ILE A 46 2.58 3.41 -2.42
CA ILE A 46 4.03 3.50 -2.65
C ILE A 46 4.33 4.65 -3.63
N ALA A 47 3.60 4.73 -4.74
CA ALA A 47 3.74 5.82 -5.69
C ALA A 47 3.49 7.19 -5.04
N GLY A 48 2.45 7.32 -4.20
CA GLY A 48 2.17 8.58 -3.51
C GLY A 48 3.27 9.01 -2.53
N ILE A 49 3.94 8.05 -1.90
CA ILE A 49 5.09 8.33 -1.03
C ILE A 49 6.32 8.73 -1.87
N VAL A 50 6.58 8.03 -2.99
CA VAL A 50 7.69 8.35 -3.91
C VAL A 50 7.52 9.75 -4.53
N PHE A 51 6.30 10.10 -4.92
CA PHE A 51 5.95 11.43 -5.43
C PHE A 51 5.72 12.46 -4.31
N GLY A 52 6.09 12.18 -3.06
CA GLY A 52 5.88 13.06 -1.90
C GLY A 52 6.56 14.43 -2.01
N GLU A 53 7.60 14.55 -2.84
CA GLU A 53 8.21 15.85 -3.19
C GLU A 53 7.23 16.74 -3.96
N ASN A 54 6.49 16.15 -4.90
CA ASN A 54 5.35 16.79 -5.56
C ASN A 54 4.08 16.55 -4.74
N ARG A 55 4.01 17.22 -3.58
CA ARG A 55 2.92 17.16 -2.59
C ARG A 55 1.52 16.94 -3.18
N PRO A 56 1.03 17.73 -4.16
CA PRO A 56 -0.32 17.51 -4.72
C PRO A 56 -0.49 16.15 -5.40
N VAL A 57 0.52 15.69 -6.15
CA VAL A 57 0.52 14.39 -6.83
C VAL A 57 0.67 13.27 -5.80
N GLY A 58 1.60 13.41 -4.85
CA GLY A 58 1.83 12.44 -3.78
C GLY A 58 0.59 12.18 -2.93
N TYR A 59 -0.10 13.25 -2.50
CA TYR A 59 -1.34 13.12 -1.72
C TYR A 59 -2.49 12.52 -2.51
N SER A 60 -2.61 12.83 -3.80
CA SER A 60 -3.64 12.26 -4.67
C SER A 60 -3.45 10.73 -4.82
N LEU A 61 -2.22 10.30 -5.08
CA LEU A 61 -1.86 8.88 -5.20
C LEU A 61 -2.07 8.13 -3.87
N LEU A 62 -1.66 8.73 -2.75
CA LEU A 62 -1.90 8.17 -1.42
C LEU A 62 -3.40 8.01 -1.15
N PHE A 63 -4.20 9.05 -1.43
CA PHE A 63 -5.64 9.02 -1.23
C PHE A 63 -6.30 7.90 -2.07
N VAL A 64 -5.94 7.78 -3.35
CA VAL A 64 -6.45 6.73 -4.23
C VAL A 64 -6.06 5.34 -3.71
N GLY A 65 -4.80 5.16 -3.27
CA GLY A 65 -4.33 3.90 -2.71
C GLY A 65 -5.08 3.48 -1.46
N VAL A 66 -5.31 4.42 -0.53
CA VAL A 66 -6.11 4.16 0.69
C VAL A 66 -7.57 3.86 0.34
N ALA A 67 -8.18 4.61 -0.57
CA ALA A 67 -9.56 4.39 -0.99
C ALA A 67 -9.75 2.99 -1.62
N LEU A 68 -8.81 2.55 -2.46
CA LEU A 68 -8.83 1.20 -3.05
C LEU A 68 -8.65 0.11 -1.99
N ALA A 69 -7.79 0.32 -0.99
CA ALA A 69 -7.64 -0.62 0.12
C ALA A 69 -8.94 -0.74 0.94
N MET A 70 -9.60 0.38 1.23
CA MET A 70 -10.90 0.38 1.90
C MET A 70 -11.97 -0.34 1.07
N ALA A 71 -12.03 -0.09 -0.24
CA ALA A 71 -12.94 -0.78 -1.13
C ALA A 71 -12.71 -2.31 -1.13
N ASP A 72 -11.46 -2.77 -1.15
CA ASP A 72 -11.12 -4.19 -1.06
C ASP A 72 -11.62 -4.83 0.24
N ILE A 73 -11.43 -4.14 1.38
CA ILE A 73 -11.88 -4.60 2.69
C ILE A 73 -13.41 -4.73 2.72
N VAL A 74 -14.13 -3.71 2.25
CA VAL A 74 -15.60 -3.72 2.22
C VAL A 74 -16.13 -4.80 1.28
N LEU A 75 -15.53 -4.98 0.10
CA LEU A 75 -15.90 -6.03 -0.86
C LEU A 75 -15.66 -7.43 -0.27
N ARG A 76 -14.55 -7.62 0.45
CA ARG A 76 -14.26 -8.88 1.16
C ARG A 76 -15.22 -9.15 2.31
N MET A 77 -15.55 -8.14 3.11
CA MET A 77 -16.54 -8.26 4.19
C MET A 77 -17.89 -8.68 3.62
N LYS A 78 -18.33 -8.04 2.53
CA LYS A 78 -19.58 -8.39 1.85
C LYS A 78 -19.56 -9.79 1.23
N LYS A 79 -18.42 -10.22 0.67
CA LYS A 79 -18.24 -11.58 0.13
C LYS A 79 -18.22 -12.66 1.22
N SER A 80 -17.61 -12.35 2.37
CA SER A 80 -17.54 -13.27 3.52
C SER A 80 -18.89 -13.41 4.23
N ASN A 81 -19.75 -12.40 4.19
CA ASN A 81 -21.08 -12.43 4.84
C ASN A 81 -22.19 -13.05 3.95
N ARG A 82 -21.82 -13.58 2.78
CA ARG A 82 -22.72 -14.20 1.79
C ARG A 82 -22.41 -15.68 1.51
N GLY A 83 -21.45 -16.26 2.22
CA GLY A 83 -21.12 -17.69 2.19
C GLY A 83 -21.37 -18.30 3.56
#